data_AF-A0A5P2H3F0-F1
#
_entry.id   AF-A0A5P2H3F0-F1
#
_cell.length_a   1.000
_cell.length_b   1.000
_cell.length_c   1.000
_cell.angle_alpha   90.00
_cell.angle_beta   90.00
_cell.angle_gamma   90.00
#
_symmetry.space_group_name_H-M   'P 1'
#
loop_
_entity.id
_entity.type
_entity.pdbx_description
1 polymer ?
#
loop_
_entity_poly.entity_id
_entity_poly.type
_entity_poly.pdbx_seq_one_letter_code
_entity_poly.pdbx_strand_id
1 'polypeptide(L)'
;MAYRLVRFPAGGPSYDRPHVRRFWVRTKSGIILAAHGPQRPSHPIALQKPALPVVNPPAASLAASLADRLEALLPQTQCTKCGFDGCRPYAEAMATGEALANRCPPGGAEGIVRLSAALGAAPLPLDATRGVEQPRAVARIDESLCIGCTLCIQACPVDAIVGAAKQMHTVLPDWCTGCDLCVAPCPVDCIDMVPVTGERTGWAAWSQAQADLAHARYDARKVRLVREREENDARLAAKAAAKLEALRAEPTQSDEERAAQARKQAIIQAAIERARQKQAAAGTRPRNTEDVSPAVQAQIDAAEARRARAGLTPDPKKNDKP
;
A
#
# COMPACT_ATOMS: atom_id res chain seq x y z
N MET A 1 17.71 -52.12 18.52
CA MET A 1 18.38 -51.08 19.33
C MET A 1 19.73 -50.77 18.71
N ALA A 2 20.22 -49.56 18.91
CA ALA A 2 20.94 -48.76 17.93
C ALA A 2 22.48 -48.90 17.89
N TYR A 3 23.05 -48.19 16.89
CA TYR A 3 24.45 -47.71 16.73
C TYR A 3 25.46 -48.73 16.18
N ARG A 4 26.47 -48.40 15.36
CA ARG A 4 27.03 -47.13 14.84
C ARG A 4 28.02 -47.46 13.69
N LEU A 5 28.12 -46.52 12.74
CA LEU A 5 29.30 -46.08 11.97
C LEU A 5 30.22 -47.09 11.24
N VAL A 6 30.36 -46.89 9.93
CA VAL A 6 31.66 -46.96 9.24
C VAL A 6 31.79 -45.78 8.27
N ARG A 7 33.00 -45.22 8.20
CA ARG A 7 33.43 -43.98 7.51
C ARG A 7 34.36 -44.33 6.33
N PHE A 8 34.48 -43.38 5.39
CA PHE A 8 35.51 -43.17 4.34
C PHE A 8 35.28 -43.79 2.95
N PRO A 9 35.93 -43.29 1.86
CA PRO A 9 36.65 -42.02 1.62
C PRO A 9 36.22 -41.28 0.32
N ALA A 10 36.90 -40.15 0.08
CA ALA A 10 36.77 -39.22 -1.05
C ALA A 10 37.22 -39.76 -2.42
N GLY A 11 36.67 -39.18 -3.49
CA GLY A 11 37.19 -39.28 -4.86
C GLY A 11 36.11 -39.05 -5.91
N GLY A 12 36.05 -37.85 -6.51
CA GLY A 12 35.17 -37.56 -7.64
C GLY A 12 35.57 -38.35 -8.90
N PRO A 13 34.66 -38.45 -9.89
CA PRO A 13 34.88 -37.62 -11.06
C PRO A 13 33.60 -37.03 -11.68
N SER A 14 33.83 -35.97 -12.46
CA SER A 14 32.97 -35.34 -13.48
C SER A 14 31.83 -36.20 -14.02
N TYR A 15 30.60 -35.66 -13.99
CA TYR A 15 29.48 -36.18 -14.76
C TYR A 15 28.95 -35.08 -15.69
N ASP A 16 29.51 -35.02 -16.89
CA ASP A 16 28.87 -34.40 -18.04
C ASP A 16 28.37 -35.53 -18.94
N ARG A 17 27.05 -35.79 -18.91
CA ARG A 17 26.30 -36.57 -19.91
C ARG A 17 24.79 -36.52 -19.59
N PRO A 18 23.96 -35.87 -20.40
CA PRO A 18 22.52 -35.96 -20.27
C PRO A 18 22.01 -37.32 -20.80
N HIS A 19 21.32 -38.07 -19.94
CA HIS A 19 20.53 -39.24 -20.34
C HIS A 19 19.34 -38.78 -21.19
N VAL A 20 19.43 -38.96 -22.51
CA VAL A 20 18.28 -38.86 -23.42
C VAL A 20 17.34 -40.04 -23.19
N ARG A 21 16.25 -39.83 -22.46
CA ARG A 21 15.13 -40.78 -22.40
C ARG A 21 14.38 -40.74 -23.73
N ARG A 22 14.48 -41.82 -24.52
CA ARG A 22 13.68 -42.01 -25.74
C ARG A 22 12.25 -42.40 -25.37
N PHE A 23 11.30 -41.51 -25.63
CA PHE A 23 9.86 -41.81 -25.54
C PHE A 23 9.39 -42.45 -26.84
N TRP A 24 8.75 -43.62 -26.75
CA TRP A 24 8.06 -44.29 -27.86
C TRP A 24 6.57 -44.10 -27.66
N VAL A 25 5.88 -43.49 -28.63
CA VAL A 25 4.42 -43.39 -28.66
C VAL A 25 3.89 -44.47 -29.60
N ARG A 26 3.04 -45.36 -29.07
CA ARG A 26 2.43 -46.48 -29.82
C ARG A 26 1.01 -46.07 -30.24
N THR A 27 0.73 -46.02 -31.53
CA THR A 27 -0.64 -45.89 -32.06
C THR A 27 -1.06 -47.19 -32.76
N LYS A 28 -2.37 -47.38 -32.95
CA LYS A 28 -3.00 -48.66 -33.36
C LYS A 28 -2.65 -49.15 -34.78
N SER A 29 -1.80 -48.47 -35.54
CA SER A 29 -1.53 -48.80 -36.96
C SER A 29 -0.05 -48.85 -37.34
N GLY A 30 0.84 -49.16 -36.40
CA GLY A 30 2.28 -49.39 -36.68
C GLY A 30 3.21 -48.26 -36.18
N ILE A 31 4.50 -48.59 -36.09
CA ILE A 31 5.58 -47.73 -35.58
C ILE A 31 6.08 -46.83 -36.71
N ILE A 32 6.06 -45.51 -36.53
CA ILE A 32 6.73 -44.55 -37.42
C ILE A 32 7.85 -43.84 -36.65
N LEU A 33 9.04 -43.82 -37.24
CA LEU A 33 10.21 -43.09 -36.75
C LEU A 33 9.91 -41.58 -36.81
N ALA A 34 9.86 -40.89 -35.68
CA ALA A 34 9.72 -39.43 -35.67
C ALA A 34 11.03 -38.78 -36.16
N ALA A 35 10.99 -38.18 -37.36
CA ALA A 35 12.09 -37.42 -37.92
C ALA A 35 12.42 -36.20 -37.05
N HIS A 36 13.72 -35.93 -36.90
CA HIS A 36 14.26 -34.83 -36.11
C HIS A 36 13.80 -33.46 -36.63
N GLY A 37 13.09 -32.71 -35.78
CA GLY A 37 12.85 -31.28 -36.01
C GLY A 37 14.14 -30.46 -35.86
N PRO A 38 14.29 -29.33 -36.59
CA PRO A 38 15.54 -28.57 -36.61
C PRO A 38 15.87 -27.98 -35.24
N GLN A 39 17.13 -28.16 -34.83
CA GLN A 39 17.68 -27.64 -33.58
C GLN A 39 17.68 -26.10 -33.63
N ARG A 40 17.14 -25.46 -32.57
CA ARG A 40 17.23 -24.01 -32.41
C ARG A 40 18.65 -23.63 -31.96
N PRO A 41 19.30 -22.62 -32.57
CA PRO A 41 20.62 -22.18 -32.14
C PRO A 41 20.54 -21.54 -30.74
N SER A 42 21.43 -21.97 -29.85
CA SER A 42 21.66 -21.40 -28.54
C SER A 42 22.55 -20.16 -28.65
N HIS A 43 21.93 -18.99 -28.83
CA HIS A 43 22.59 -17.71 -28.58
C HIS A 43 22.29 -17.25 -27.15
N PRO A 44 23.29 -16.78 -26.38
CA PRO A 44 23.02 -16.12 -25.11
C PRO A 44 22.31 -14.79 -25.40
N ILE A 45 21.04 -14.70 -25.03
CA ILE A 45 20.31 -13.44 -25.04
C ILE A 45 20.90 -12.59 -23.92
N ALA A 46 21.76 -11.64 -24.28
CA ALA A 46 22.17 -10.57 -23.39
C ALA A 46 20.91 -9.78 -23.02
N LEU A 47 20.41 -9.99 -21.80
CA LEU A 47 19.38 -9.17 -21.19
C LEU A 47 19.94 -7.76 -21.02
N GLN A 48 19.79 -6.91 -22.03
CA GLN A 48 19.91 -5.47 -21.86
C GLN A 48 18.83 -5.04 -20.87
N LYS A 49 19.26 -4.72 -19.65
CA LYS A 49 18.42 -4.02 -18.67
C LYS A 49 17.86 -2.78 -19.39
N PRO A 50 16.54 -2.66 -19.58
CA PRO A 50 15.99 -1.42 -20.10
C PRO A 50 16.39 -0.30 -19.13
N ALA A 51 16.98 0.76 -19.67
CA ALA A 51 17.27 1.95 -18.90
C ALA A 51 15.95 2.40 -18.26
N LEU A 52 15.93 2.45 -16.92
CA LEU A 52 14.82 3.07 -16.20
C LEU A 52 14.66 4.49 -16.75
N PRO A 53 13.42 4.96 -17.00
CA PRO A 53 13.22 6.32 -17.46
C PRO A 53 13.86 7.24 -16.43
N VAL A 54 14.84 8.03 -16.88
CA VAL A 54 15.41 9.12 -16.10
C VAL A 54 14.29 10.14 -15.95
N VAL A 55 13.53 10.01 -14.87
CA VAL A 55 12.64 11.07 -14.41
C VAL A 55 13.55 12.20 -13.95
N ASN A 56 13.68 13.22 -14.78
CA ASN A 56 14.29 14.47 -14.39
C ASN A 56 13.53 14.99 -13.15
N PRO A 57 14.23 15.43 -12.09
CA PRO A 57 13.56 16.10 -10.98
C PRO A 57 12.81 17.30 -11.57
N PRO A 58 11.56 17.58 -11.14
CA PRO A 58 10.85 18.74 -11.65
C PRO A 58 11.70 19.97 -11.34
N ALA A 59 12.13 20.67 -12.41
CA ALA A 59 12.80 21.95 -12.29
C ALA A 59 11.93 22.85 -11.41
N ALA A 60 12.49 23.32 -10.30
CA ALA A 60 11.79 24.16 -9.34
C ALA A 60 11.19 25.37 -10.07
N SER A 61 9.87 25.36 -10.25
CA SER A 61 9.16 26.48 -10.86
C SER A 61 9.15 27.66 -9.88
N LEU A 62 9.19 28.87 -10.41
CA LEU A 62 9.17 30.13 -9.65
C LEU A 62 7.89 30.36 -8.81
N ALA A 63 6.97 29.40 -8.76
CA ALA A 63 5.68 29.47 -8.04
C ALA A 63 5.53 28.42 -6.91
N ALA A 64 6.57 27.68 -6.53
CA ALA A 64 6.47 26.69 -5.46
C ALA A 64 6.21 27.37 -4.09
N SER A 65 5.13 26.98 -3.41
CA SER A 65 4.81 27.46 -2.06
C SER A 65 5.86 27.02 -1.04
N LEU A 66 5.83 27.60 0.16
CA LEU A 66 6.71 27.15 1.25
C LEU A 66 6.44 25.67 1.59
N ALA A 67 5.17 25.26 1.61
CA ALA A 67 4.80 23.86 1.83
C ALA A 67 5.39 22.94 0.75
N ASP A 68 5.35 23.33 -0.53
CA ASP A 68 5.92 22.52 -1.62
C ASP A 68 7.45 22.35 -1.45
N ARG A 69 8.15 23.42 -1.06
CA ARG A 69 9.60 23.36 -0.79
C ARG A 69 9.91 22.46 0.41
N LEU A 70 9.13 22.56 1.48
CA LEU A 70 9.32 21.74 2.68
C LEU A 70 9.01 20.28 2.41
N GLU A 71 7.98 19.99 1.63
CA GLU A 71 7.64 18.64 1.21
C GLU A 71 8.78 18.01 0.41
N ALA A 72 9.37 18.74 -0.55
CA ALA A 72 10.52 18.26 -1.32
C ALA A 72 11.76 17.94 -0.46
N LEU A 73 11.88 18.53 0.73
CA LEU A 73 12.95 18.26 1.70
C LEU A 73 12.64 17.11 2.66
N LEU A 74 11.46 16.52 2.61
CA LEU A 74 11.11 15.34 3.42
C LEU A 74 11.61 14.05 2.75
N PRO A 75 11.84 12.98 3.52
CA PRO A 75 12.30 11.69 2.98
C PRO A 75 11.21 10.92 2.22
N GLN A 76 9.99 11.45 2.17
CA GLN A 76 8.87 10.90 1.38
C GLN A 76 8.50 9.45 1.71
N THR A 77 8.70 9.04 2.97
CA THR A 77 8.38 7.68 3.42
C THR A 77 6.88 7.46 3.64
N GLN A 78 6.11 8.54 3.86
CA GLN A 78 4.69 8.51 4.22
C GLN A 78 4.37 7.72 5.51
N CYS A 79 5.33 7.56 6.41
CA CYS A 79 5.21 6.69 7.60
C CYS A 79 4.33 7.23 8.73
N THR A 80 3.87 8.48 8.68
CA THR A 80 3.04 9.13 9.72
C THR A 80 3.65 9.29 11.11
N LYS A 81 4.93 8.93 11.32
CA LYS A 81 5.63 9.00 12.62
C LYS A 81 5.68 10.42 13.22
N CYS A 82 5.65 11.45 12.37
CA CYS A 82 5.57 12.85 12.78
C CYS A 82 4.22 13.26 13.39
N GLY A 83 3.19 12.40 13.32
CA GLY A 83 1.83 12.67 13.80
C GLY A 83 0.87 13.19 12.72
N PHE A 84 1.31 13.25 11.46
CA PHE A 84 0.49 13.69 10.31
C PHE A 84 0.21 12.53 9.35
N ASP A 85 -0.84 12.64 8.53
CA ASP A 85 -1.27 11.59 7.59
C ASP A 85 -0.43 11.51 6.29
N GLY A 86 0.81 11.98 6.34
CA GLY A 86 1.73 11.98 5.21
C GLY A 86 2.77 13.09 5.28
N CYS A 87 3.62 13.18 4.25
CA CYS A 87 4.61 14.24 4.13
C CYS A 87 3.97 15.59 3.82
N ARG A 88 2.97 15.63 2.91
CA ARG A 88 2.24 16.85 2.55
C ARG A 88 1.64 17.58 3.77
N PRO A 89 0.80 16.95 4.62
CA PRO A 89 0.16 17.68 5.71
C PRO A 89 1.17 18.16 6.77
N TYR A 90 2.28 17.43 6.94
CA TYR A 90 3.36 17.90 7.83
C TYR A 90 4.06 19.13 7.24
N ALA A 91 4.32 19.16 5.93
CA ALA A 91 4.90 20.30 5.26
C ALA A 91 4.00 21.53 5.31
N GLU A 92 2.69 21.36 5.15
CA GLU A 92 1.69 22.42 5.32
C GLU A 92 1.68 22.96 6.75
N ALA A 93 1.63 22.09 7.75
CA ALA A 93 1.66 22.50 9.15
C ALA A 93 2.97 23.21 9.54
N MET A 94 4.10 22.84 8.94
CA MET A 94 5.35 23.60 9.10
C MET A 94 5.28 24.98 8.44
N ALA A 95 4.71 25.06 7.23
CA ALA A 95 4.57 26.31 6.49
C ALA A 95 3.64 27.31 7.20
N THR A 96 2.63 26.84 7.94
CA THR A 96 1.72 27.68 8.74
C THR A 96 2.21 27.91 10.18
N GLY A 97 3.31 27.29 10.59
CA GLY A 97 3.86 27.41 11.94
C GLY A 97 3.16 26.55 13.01
N GLU A 98 2.24 25.67 12.62
CA GLU A 98 1.54 24.72 13.50
C GLU A 98 2.43 23.54 13.95
N ALA A 99 3.49 23.27 13.20
CA ALA A 99 4.44 22.20 13.50
C ALA A 99 5.89 22.66 13.36
N LEU A 100 6.75 22.08 14.21
CA LEU A 100 8.20 22.29 14.16
C LEU A 100 8.85 21.30 13.19
N ALA A 101 10.00 21.68 12.62
CA ALA A 101 10.80 20.87 11.70
C ALA A 101 11.44 19.61 12.31
N ASN A 102 11.39 19.45 13.64
CA ASN A 102 12.09 18.40 14.37
C ASN A 102 11.25 17.14 14.64
N ARG A 103 10.20 16.87 13.85
CA ARG A 103 9.27 15.75 14.11
C ARG A 103 9.40 14.58 13.15
N CYS A 104 10.40 14.55 12.27
CA CYS A 104 10.57 13.50 11.27
C CYS A 104 11.72 12.54 11.61
N PRO A 105 11.48 11.41 12.31
CA PRO A 105 12.52 10.41 12.59
C PRO A 105 13.27 9.90 11.36
N PRO A 106 12.61 9.54 10.22
CA PRO A 106 13.34 9.07 9.04
C PRO A 106 14.13 10.18 8.33
N GLY A 107 13.80 11.45 8.58
CA GLY A 107 14.60 12.58 8.09
C GLY A 107 15.90 12.77 8.89
N GLY A 108 15.91 12.33 10.15
CA GLY A 108 17.07 12.39 11.03
C GLY A 108 17.57 13.82 11.28
N ALA A 109 18.73 13.93 11.90
CA ALA A 109 19.35 15.23 12.21
C ALA A 109 19.55 16.10 10.96
N GLU A 110 19.99 15.49 9.85
CA GLU A 110 20.21 16.21 8.60
C GLU A 110 18.90 16.74 7.99
N GLY A 111 17.81 15.97 8.04
CA GLY A 111 16.50 16.44 7.59
C GLY A 111 16.01 17.64 8.39
N ILE A 112 16.23 17.66 9.70
CA ILE A 112 15.88 18.81 10.54
C ILE A 112 16.67 20.05 10.11
N VAL A 113 17.97 19.92 9.89
CA VAL A 113 18.81 21.04 9.42
C VAL A 113 18.30 21.59 8.09
N ARG A 114 17.99 20.72 7.12
CA ARG A 114 17.46 21.11 5.81
C ARG A 114 16.13 21.87 5.93
N LEU A 115 15.19 21.34 6.72
CA LEU A 115 13.88 21.94 6.94
C LEU A 115 13.97 23.28 7.71
N SER A 116 14.76 23.32 8.78
CA SER A 116 15.00 24.53 9.57
C SER A 116 15.62 25.65 8.74
N ALA A 117 16.56 25.33 7.84
CA ALA A 117 17.12 26.30 6.91
C ALA A 117 16.05 26.87 5.96
N ALA A 118 15.15 26.02 5.43
CA ALA A 118 14.05 26.47 4.58
C ALA A 118 13.01 27.33 5.32
N LEU A 119 12.86 27.13 6.63
CA LEU A 119 11.98 27.92 7.51
C LEU A 119 12.65 29.18 8.08
N GLY A 120 13.96 29.35 7.92
CA GLY A 120 14.71 30.44 8.57
C GLY A 120 14.78 30.31 10.10
N ALA A 121 14.74 29.08 10.63
CA ALA A 121 14.75 28.80 12.07
C ALA A 121 16.03 28.06 12.49
N ALA A 122 16.37 28.12 13.77
CA ALA A 122 17.45 27.29 14.32
C ALA A 122 17.03 25.81 14.39
N PRO A 123 17.93 24.86 14.08
CA PRO A 123 17.62 23.44 14.20
C PRO A 123 17.45 23.03 15.67
N LEU A 124 16.39 22.25 15.95
CA LEU A 124 16.14 21.65 17.24
C LEU A 124 16.53 20.17 17.22
N PRO A 125 16.84 19.54 18.36
CA PRO A 125 16.96 18.08 18.44
C PRO A 125 15.68 17.38 17.98
N LEU A 126 15.80 16.17 17.41
CA LEU A 126 14.65 15.34 17.04
C LEU A 126 13.71 15.17 18.25
N ASP A 127 12.43 15.39 18.04
CA ASP A 127 11.37 15.16 19.02
C ASP A 127 11.30 13.67 19.36
N ALA A 128 11.87 13.31 20.52
CA ALA A 128 11.95 11.93 20.99
C ALA A 128 10.56 11.26 21.17
N THR A 129 9.48 12.05 21.30
CA THR A 129 8.12 11.50 21.37
C THR A 129 7.63 10.94 20.02
N ARG A 130 8.28 11.32 18.92
CA ARG A 130 7.98 10.86 17.55
C ARG A 130 8.82 9.66 17.13
N GLY A 131 9.79 9.26 17.96
CA GLY A 131 10.69 8.16 17.70
C GLY A 131 12.14 8.62 17.60
N VAL A 132 12.98 7.73 17.08
CA VAL A 132 14.43 7.91 16.97
C VAL A 132 14.89 7.73 15.53
N GLU A 133 15.98 8.41 15.19
CA GLU A 133 16.68 8.16 13.94
C GLU A 133 17.33 6.77 13.97
N GLN A 134 17.04 5.95 12.96
CA GLN A 134 17.46 4.54 12.91
C GLN A 134 17.82 4.12 11.48
N PRO A 135 18.56 3.01 11.32
CA PRO A 135 18.79 2.43 10.02
C PRO A 135 17.50 2.11 9.29
N ARG A 136 17.51 2.35 7.97
CA ARG A 136 16.35 2.04 7.14
C ARG A 136 16.15 0.53 7.05
N ALA A 137 14.91 0.12 7.33
CA ALA A 137 14.42 -1.23 7.14
C ALA A 137 13.49 -1.34 5.92
N VAL A 138 13.32 -2.55 5.42
CA VAL A 138 12.41 -2.88 4.32
C VAL A 138 11.52 -4.03 4.78
N ALA A 139 10.23 -3.94 4.45
CA ALA A 139 9.29 -5.00 4.74
C ALA A 139 9.69 -6.31 4.01
N ARG A 140 9.49 -7.45 4.67
CA ARG A 140 9.58 -8.80 4.12
C ARG A 140 8.33 -9.54 4.55
N ILE A 141 7.72 -10.25 3.61
CA ILE A 141 6.52 -11.07 3.85
C ILE A 141 6.99 -12.52 3.86
N ASP A 142 6.67 -13.27 4.91
CA ASP A 142 6.81 -14.72 4.91
C ASP A 142 5.72 -15.33 4.02
N GLU A 143 6.11 -15.81 2.84
CA GLU A 143 5.16 -16.38 1.87
C GLU A 143 4.47 -17.64 2.37
N SER A 144 5.05 -18.36 3.34
CA SER A 144 4.48 -19.60 3.88
C SER A 144 3.29 -19.34 4.82
N LEU A 145 3.25 -18.15 5.43
CA LEU A 145 2.19 -17.72 6.35
C LEU A 145 1.15 -16.82 5.66
N CYS A 146 1.50 -16.21 4.54
CA CYS A 146 0.65 -15.25 3.84
C CYS A 146 -0.65 -15.91 3.30
N ILE A 147 -1.80 -15.41 3.75
CA ILE A 147 -3.12 -15.89 3.29
C ILE A 147 -3.73 -15.12 2.11
N GLY A 148 -3.00 -14.14 1.55
CA GLY A 148 -3.50 -13.37 0.42
C GLY A 148 -4.68 -12.44 0.74
N CYS A 149 -4.73 -11.82 1.93
CA CYS A 149 -5.86 -10.99 2.39
C CYS A 149 -5.93 -9.58 1.76
N THR A 150 -4.85 -9.09 1.15
CA THR A 150 -4.69 -7.79 0.45
C THR A 150 -4.67 -6.53 1.33
N LEU A 151 -4.82 -6.65 2.66
CA LEU A 151 -4.79 -5.50 3.58
C LEU A 151 -3.46 -4.73 3.55
N CYS A 152 -2.34 -5.45 3.39
CA CYS A 152 -1.01 -4.86 3.25
C CYS A 152 -0.85 -4.05 1.95
N ILE A 153 -1.44 -4.50 0.83
CA ILE A 153 -1.46 -3.76 -0.45
C ILE A 153 -2.24 -2.45 -0.29
N GLN A 154 -3.37 -2.49 0.43
CA GLN A 154 -4.17 -1.29 0.69
C GLN A 154 -3.43 -0.28 1.56
N ALA A 155 -2.68 -0.76 2.55
CA ALA A 155 -1.89 0.07 3.45
C ALA A 155 -0.61 0.65 2.82
N CYS A 156 -0.06 0.02 1.78
CA CYS A 156 1.20 0.46 1.17
C CYS A 156 1.02 1.78 0.41
N PRO A 157 1.69 2.88 0.82
CA PRO A 157 1.51 4.19 0.18
C PRO A 157 2.18 4.29 -1.20
N VAL A 158 3.13 3.42 -1.51
CA VAL A 158 3.96 3.50 -2.73
C VAL A 158 3.82 2.28 -3.64
N ASP A 159 2.81 1.44 -3.41
CA ASP A 159 2.55 0.21 -4.18
C ASP A 159 3.76 -0.73 -4.27
N ALA A 160 4.54 -0.84 -3.19
CA ALA A 160 5.70 -1.72 -3.12
C ALA A 160 5.34 -3.20 -2.87
N ILE A 161 4.06 -3.55 -2.70
CA ILE A 161 3.63 -4.92 -2.43
C ILE A 161 2.85 -5.43 -3.63
N VAL A 162 3.23 -6.60 -4.14
CA VAL A 162 2.61 -7.25 -5.30
C VAL A 162 1.97 -8.57 -4.89
N GLY A 163 0.86 -8.90 -5.56
CA GLY A 163 0.12 -10.15 -5.43
C GLY A 163 -1.36 -9.91 -5.67
N ALA A 164 -2.21 -10.87 -5.30
CA ALA A 164 -3.64 -10.82 -5.55
C ALA A 164 -4.43 -11.48 -4.42
N ALA A 165 -5.74 -11.26 -4.41
CA ALA A 165 -6.62 -11.93 -3.45
C ALA A 165 -6.42 -13.45 -3.51
N LYS A 166 -6.20 -14.06 -2.33
CA LYS A 166 -5.93 -15.50 -2.16
C LYS A 166 -4.65 -16.00 -2.84
N GLN A 167 -3.72 -15.11 -3.15
CA GLN A 167 -2.37 -15.44 -3.61
C GLN A 167 -1.34 -14.87 -2.63
N MET A 168 -0.14 -15.46 -2.58
CA MET A 168 0.94 -14.91 -1.76
C MET A 168 1.27 -13.48 -2.20
N HIS A 169 1.73 -12.68 -1.25
CA HIS A 169 2.21 -11.33 -1.50
C HIS A 169 3.72 -11.29 -1.33
N THR A 170 4.40 -10.44 -2.09
CA THR A 170 5.83 -10.17 -1.91
C THR A 170 6.11 -8.68 -2.02
N VAL A 171 7.20 -8.23 -1.41
CA VAL A 171 7.61 -6.83 -1.36
C VAL A 171 8.69 -6.58 -2.41
N LEU A 172 8.52 -5.54 -3.21
CA LEU A 172 9.56 -4.99 -4.09
C LEU A 172 10.52 -4.12 -3.25
N PRO A 173 11.73 -4.58 -2.94
CA PRO A 173 12.59 -3.91 -1.95
C PRO A 173 13.04 -2.52 -2.38
N ASP A 174 13.19 -2.32 -3.69
CA ASP A 174 13.60 -1.05 -4.30
C ASP A 174 12.49 0.03 -4.24
N TRP A 175 11.25 -0.38 -3.99
CA TRP A 175 10.10 0.52 -3.95
C TRP A 175 9.66 0.81 -2.52
N CYS A 176 9.88 -0.13 -1.61
CA CYS A 176 9.48 -0.01 -0.22
C CYS A 176 10.23 1.13 0.48
N THR A 177 9.49 2.07 1.07
CA THR A 177 10.09 3.21 1.80
C THR A 177 10.52 2.88 3.22
N GLY A 178 10.17 1.69 3.73
CA GLY A 178 10.39 1.33 5.13
C GLY A 178 9.38 1.95 6.10
N CYS A 179 8.19 2.28 5.61
CA CYS A 179 7.17 3.02 6.37
C CYS A 179 6.41 2.22 7.42
N ASP A 180 6.60 0.89 7.50
CA ASP A 180 5.97 -0.06 8.44
C ASP A 180 4.42 -0.10 8.50
N LEU A 181 3.71 0.72 7.71
CA LEU A 181 2.25 0.76 7.65
C LEU A 181 1.60 -0.58 7.28
N CYS A 182 2.31 -1.49 6.62
CA CYS A 182 1.78 -2.80 6.25
C CYS A 182 1.75 -3.83 7.40
N VAL A 183 2.51 -3.60 8.48
CA VAL A 183 2.68 -4.58 9.57
C VAL A 183 1.37 -4.75 10.36
N ALA A 184 0.85 -3.67 10.93
CA ALA A 184 -0.34 -3.72 11.80
C ALA A 184 -1.63 -4.26 11.11
N PRO A 185 -1.90 -3.98 9.81
CA PRO A 185 -3.05 -4.56 9.12
C PRO A 185 -2.94 -6.05 8.79
N CYS A 186 -1.78 -6.69 8.98
CA CYS A 186 -1.60 -8.10 8.62
C CYS A 186 -2.23 -9.03 9.67
N PRO A 187 -3.31 -9.77 9.35
CA PRO A 187 -4.05 -10.55 10.35
C PRO A 187 -3.35 -11.82 10.81
N VAL A 188 -2.29 -12.23 10.10
CA VAL A 188 -1.48 -13.42 10.37
C VAL A 188 -0.05 -13.06 10.76
N ASP A 189 0.22 -11.77 10.95
CA ASP A 189 1.51 -11.23 11.42
C ASP A 189 2.74 -11.77 10.67
N CYS A 190 2.62 -11.90 9.34
CA CYS A 190 3.67 -12.48 8.49
C CYS A 190 4.65 -11.45 7.91
N ILE A 191 4.75 -10.25 8.49
CA ILE A 191 5.52 -9.14 7.91
C ILE A 191 6.58 -8.61 8.88
N ASP A 192 7.85 -8.77 8.51
CA ASP A 192 8.99 -8.28 9.28
C ASP A 192 9.63 -7.05 8.62
N MET A 193 10.14 -6.14 9.45
CA MET A 193 10.94 -5.00 9.00
C MET A 193 12.42 -5.35 9.12
N VAL A 194 13.07 -5.63 7.99
CA VAL A 194 14.48 -6.05 7.95
C VAL A 194 15.40 -4.86 7.66
N PRO A 195 16.36 -4.51 8.54
CA PRO A 195 17.36 -3.47 8.26
C PRO A 195 18.18 -3.78 7.01
N VAL A 196 18.35 -2.82 6.10
CA VAL A 196 19.11 -3.01 4.84
C VAL A 196 20.26 -2.03 4.64
N THR A 197 20.47 -1.09 5.56
CA THR A 197 21.42 0.01 5.39
C THR A 197 22.62 -0.04 6.34
N GLY A 198 22.73 -1.09 7.14
CA GLY A 198 23.78 -1.22 8.15
C GLY A 198 23.61 -0.16 9.24
N GLU A 199 24.66 0.59 9.51
CA GLU A 199 24.65 1.69 10.50
C GLU A 199 24.19 3.02 9.89
N ARG A 200 24.03 3.11 8.56
CA ARG A 200 23.61 4.37 7.92
C ARG A 200 22.16 4.69 8.28
N THR A 201 21.91 5.95 8.61
CA THR A 201 20.59 6.48 8.98
C THR A 201 20.23 7.70 8.12
N GLY A 202 19.00 8.21 8.27
CA GLY A 202 18.57 9.45 7.63
C GLY A 202 18.87 9.49 6.13
N TRP A 203 19.49 10.58 5.68
CA TRP A 203 19.85 10.80 4.28
C TRP A 203 21.08 10.02 3.82
N ALA A 204 21.91 9.51 4.73
CA ALA A 204 22.98 8.58 4.38
C ALA A 204 22.42 7.18 4.00
N ALA A 205 21.24 6.83 4.52
CA ALA A 205 20.50 5.61 4.22
C ALA A 205 19.52 5.75 3.05
N TRP A 206 19.09 6.98 2.75
CA TRP A 206 18.02 7.28 1.82
C TRP A 206 18.30 8.59 1.06
N SER A 207 18.74 8.46 -0.18
CA SER A 207 19.13 9.61 -1.01
C SER A 207 17.94 10.45 -1.47
N GLN A 208 18.19 11.70 -1.89
CA GLN A 208 17.17 12.57 -2.49
C GLN A 208 16.48 11.91 -3.68
N ALA A 209 17.22 11.28 -4.60
CA ALA A 209 16.64 10.59 -5.74
C ALA A 209 15.68 9.45 -5.34
N GLN A 210 15.94 8.76 -4.23
CA GLN A 210 15.03 7.73 -3.71
C GLN A 210 13.78 8.34 -3.07
N ALA A 211 13.91 9.46 -2.37
CA ALA A 211 12.78 10.22 -1.84
C ALA A 211 11.88 10.75 -2.96
N ASP A 212 12.46 11.34 -4.01
CA ASP A 212 11.72 11.86 -5.16
C ASP A 212 10.98 10.74 -5.90
N LEU A 213 11.62 9.58 -6.07
CA LEU A 213 11.00 8.42 -6.69
C LEU A 213 9.86 7.84 -5.83
N ALA A 214 10.02 7.82 -4.51
CA ALA A 214 8.95 7.40 -3.59
C ALA A 214 7.76 8.36 -3.63
N HIS A 215 8.03 9.68 -3.71
CA HIS A 215 6.99 10.69 -3.87
C HIS A 215 6.21 10.50 -5.18
N ALA A 216 6.91 10.33 -6.30
CA ALA A 216 6.29 10.08 -7.59
C ALA A 216 5.38 8.83 -7.58
N ARG A 217 5.79 7.76 -6.88
CA ARG A 217 4.95 6.55 -6.70
C ARG A 217 3.73 6.81 -5.83
N TYR A 218 3.90 7.57 -4.74
CA TYR A 218 2.80 7.95 -3.86
C TYR A 218 1.74 8.78 -4.63
N ASP A 219 2.18 9.73 -5.44
CA ASP A 219 1.28 10.53 -6.28
C ASP A 219 0.58 9.67 -7.34
N ALA A 220 1.32 8.82 -8.04
CA ALA A 220 0.76 7.88 -9.00
C ALA A 220 -0.31 6.96 -8.37
N ARG A 221 -0.05 6.47 -7.14
CA ARG A 221 -1.02 5.69 -6.37
C ARG A 221 -2.29 6.49 -6.08
N LYS A 222 -2.16 7.72 -5.57
CA LYS A 222 -3.33 8.57 -5.25
C LYS A 222 -4.20 8.78 -6.48
N VAL A 223 -3.60 9.12 -7.62
CA VAL A 223 -4.31 9.29 -8.90
C VAL A 223 -5.01 7.99 -9.31
N ARG A 224 -4.33 6.86 -9.21
CA ARG A 224 -4.90 5.55 -9.53
C ARG A 224 -6.09 5.22 -8.64
N LEU A 225 -6.00 5.44 -7.32
CA LEU A 225 -7.08 5.15 -6.37
C LEU A 225 -8.32 6.03 -6.61
N VAL A 226 -8.13 7.31 -6.94
CA VAL A 226 -9.25 8.20 -7.29
C VAL A 226 -9.96 7.67 -8.53
N ARG A 227 -9.21 7.37 -9.59
CA ARG A 227 -9.76 6.82 -10.83
C ARG A 227 -10.50 5.49 -10.59
N GLU A 228 -9.89 4.55 -9.87
CA GLU A 228 -10.52 3.25 -9.56
C GLU A 228 -11.81 3.42 -8.75
N ARG A 229 -11.84 4.37 -7.82
CA ARG A 229 -13.05 4.70 -7.06
C ARG A 229 -14.16 5.24 -7.98
N GLU A 230 -13.83 6.20 -8.83
CA GLU A 230 -14.78 6.81 -9.77
C GLU A 230 -15.34 5.78 -10.77
N GLU A 231 -14.47 4.94 -11.35
CA GLU A 231 -14.86 3.85 -12.25
C GLU A 231 -15.77 2.83 -11.54
N ASN A 232 -15.42 2.44 -10.31
CA ASN A 232 -16.23 1.52 -9.53
C ASN A 232 -17.61 2.12 -9.18
N ASP A 233 -17.65 3.38 -8.78
CA ASP A 233 -18.88 4.08 -8.43
C ASP A 233 -19.79 4.22 -9.66
N ALA A 234 -19.22 4.59 -10.82
CA ALA A 234 -19.94 4.64 -12.09
C ALA A 234 -20.52 3.26 -12.48
N ARG A 235 -19.73 2.19 -12.33
CA ARG A 235 -20.17 0.82 -12.60
C ARG A 235 -21.30 0.38 -11.67
N LEU A 236 -21.21 0.71 -10.38
CA LEU A 236 -22.27 0.39 -9.40
C LEU A 236 -23.54 1.20 -9.69
N ALA A 237 -23.42 2.47 -10.06
CA ALA A 237 -24.55 3.32 -10.44
C ALA A 237 -25.26 2.77 -11.69
N ALA A 238 -24.51 2.37 -12.73
CA ALA A 238 -25.07 1.76 -13.93
C ALA A 238 -25.79 0.43 -13.61
N LYS A 239 -25.19 -0.42 -12.77
CA LYS A 239 -25.81 -1.68 -12.34
C LYS A 239 -27.09 -1.44 -11.53
N ALA A 240 -27.14 -0.41 -10.69
CA ALA A 240 -28.32 -0.05 -9.92
C ALA A 240 -29.45 0.46 -10.82
N ALA A 241 -29.13 1.31 -11.82
CA ALA A 241 -30.09 1.80 -12.80
C ALA A 241 -30.70 0.67 -13.62
N ALA A 242 -29.87 -0.23 -14.17
CA ALA A 242 -30.33 -1.39 -14.93
C ALA A 242 -31.21 -2.34 -14.09
N LYS A 243 -30.87 -2.55 -12.81
CA LYS A 243 -31.69 -3.36 -11.90
C LYS A 243 -33.05 -2.72 -11.64
N LEU A 244 -33.11 -1.39 -11.49
CA LEU A 244 -34.37 -0.67 -11.30
C LEU A 244 -35.26 -0.75 -12.55
N GLU A 245 -34.67 -0.65 -13.74
CA GLU A 245 -35.37 -0.81 -15.02
C GLU A 245 -35.92 -2.22 -15.19
N ALA A 246 -35.10 -3.26 -14.96
CA ALA A 246 -35.55 -4.65 -15.01
C ALA A 246 -36.71 -4.92 -14.04
N LEU A 247 -36.60 -4.41 -12.79
CA LEU A 247 -37.67 -4.52 -11.80
C LEU A 247 -38.92 -3.70 -12.14
N ARG A 248 -38.88 -2.76 -13.07
CA ARG A 248 -40.07 -2.05 -13.57
C ARG A 248 -40.74 -2.81 -14.73
N ALA A 249 -39.94 -3.53 -15.52
CA ALA A 249 -40.41 -4.31 -16.65
C ALA A 249 -40.97 -5.70 -16.25
N GLU A 250 -40.68 -6.19 -15.05
CA GLU A 250 -41.21 -7.47 -14.54
C GLU A 250 -42.76 -7.44 -14.52
N PRO A 251 -43.43 -8.40 -15.19
CA PRO A 251 -44.87 -8.51 -15.16
C PRO A 251 -45.35 -8.93 -13.77
N THR A 252 -46.47 -8.37 -13.32
CA THR A 252 -47.11 -8.69 -12.04
C THR A 252 -48.52 -9.20 -12.28
N GLN A 253 -48.87 -10.29 -11.61
CA GLN A 253 -50.14 -10.99 -11.78
C GLN A 253 -51.10 -10.73 -10.61
N SER A 254 -50.58 -10.27 -9.46
CA SER A 254 -51.38 -9.94 -8.29
C SER A 254 -51.08 -8.55 -7.71
N ASP A 255 -52.05 -8.02 -6.96
CA ASP A 255 -51.92 -6.77 -6.21
C ASP A 255 -50.78 -6.84 -5.17
N GLU A 256 -50.58 -8.02 -4.60
CA GLU A 256 -49.50 -8.28 -3.65
C GLU A 256 -48.12 -8.21 -4.32
N GLU A 257 -47.99 -8.77 -5.53
CA GLU A 257 -46.78 -8.67 -6.35
C GLU A 257 -46.49 -7.24 -6.78
N ARG A 258 -47.51 -6.47 -7.20
CA ARG A 258 -47.38 -5.03 -7.50
C ARG A 258 -46.89 -4.24 -6.30
N ALA A 259 -47.46 -4.49 -5.12
CA ALA A 259 -47.05 -3.82 -3.89
C ALA A 259 -45.61 -4.21 -3.51
N ALA A 260 -45.20 -5.48 -3.69
CA ALA A 260 -43.84 -5.94 -3.45
C ALA A 260 -42.82 -5.31 -4.43
N GLN A 261 -43.18 -5.20 -5.70
CA GLN A 261 -42.37 -4.56 -6.74
C GLN A 261 -42.17 -3.07 -6.43
N ALA A 262 -43.24 -2.35 -6.08
CA ALA A 262 -43.17 -0.94 -5.69
C ALA A 262 -42.25 -0.71 -4.47
N ARG A 263 -42.33 -1.58 -3.45
CA ARG A 263 -41.41 -1.55 -2.29
C ARG A 263 -39.95 -1.72 -2.70
N LYS A 264 -39.66 -2.73 -3.54
CA LYS A 264 -38.29 -2.97 -4.06
C LYS A 264 -37.76 -1.79 -4.86
N GLN A 265 -38.60 -1.18 -5.71
CA GLN A 265 -38.24 0.00 -6.49
C GLN A 265 -37.93 1.20 -5.60
N ALA A 266 -38.78 1.48 -4.60
CA ALA A 266 -38.56 2.58 -3.66
C ALA A 266 -37.24 2.42 -2.89
N ILE A 267 -36.91 1.21 -2.45
CA ILE A 267 -35.65 0.91 -1.75
C ILE A 267 -34.44 1.19 -2.65
N ILE A 268 -34.47 0.72 -3.90
CA ILE A 268 -33.36 0.91 -4.85
C ILE A 268 -33.22 2.38 -5.22
N GLN A 269 -34.33 3.07 -5.46
CA GLN A 269 -34.32 4.49 -5.80
C GLN A 269 -33.79 5.34 -4.64
N ALA A 270 -34.20 5.04 -3.40
CA ALA A 270 -33.64 5.68 -2.22
C ALA A 270 -32.13 5.38 -2.04
N ALA A 271 -31.67 4.18 -2.41
CA ALA A 271 -30.25 3.84 -2.38
C ALA A 271 -29.44 4.63 -3.43
N ILE A 272 -29.97 4.79 -4.65
CA ILE A 272 -29.34 5.60 -5.71
C ILE A 272 -29.25 7.07 -5.29
N GLU A 273 -30.33 7.61 -4.72
CA GLU A 273 -30.36 9.01 -4.26
C GLU A 273 -29.34 9.26 -3.15
N ARG A 274 -29.27 8.37 -2.15
CA ARG A 274 -28.23 8.44 -1.11
C ARG A 274 -26.82 8.37 -1.70
N ALA A 275 -26.59 7.56 -2.73
CA ALA A 275 -25.29 7.48 -3.39
C ALA A 275 -24.94 8.78 -4.13
N ARG A 276 -25.90 9.41 -4.82
CA ARG A 276 -25.73 10.73 -5.47
C ARG A 276 -25.43 11.83 -4.47
N GLN A 277 -26.14 11.85 -3.34
CA GLN A 277 -25.91 12.81 -2.25
C GLN A 277 -24.50 12.66 -1.68
N LYS A 278 -24.02 11.42 -1.48
CA LYS A 278 -22.64 11.17 -1.05
C LYS A 278 -21.61 11.61 -2.08
N GLN A 279 -21.88 11.45 -3.37
CA GLN A 279 -21.00 11.95 -4.43
C GLN A 279 -20.98 13.48 -4.47
N ALA A 280 -22.11 14.15 -4.31
CA ALA A 280 -22.19 15.61 -4.21
C ALA A 280 -21.48 16.14 -2.94
N ALA A 281 -21.55 15.39 -1.83
CA ALA A 281 -20.85 15.69 -0.60
C ALA A 281 -19.37 15.25 -0.60
N ALA A 282 -18.88 14.53 -1.61
CA ALA A 282 -17.48 14.05 -1.62
C ALA A 282 -16.44 15.18 -1.75
N GLY A 283 -16.86 16.42 -1.99
CA GLY A 283 -16.05 17.64 -1.84
C GLY A 283 -15.98 18.21 -0.41
N THR A 284 -16.83 17.72 0.50
CA THR A 284 -16.90 18.13 1.90
C THR A 284 -17.07 16.88 2.75
N ARG A 285 -15.95 16.31 3.18
CA ARG A 285 -15.89 15.03 3.90
C ARG A 285 -16.82 15.08 5.14
N PRO A 286 -17.90 14.28 5.21
CA PRO A 286 -18.63 14.14 6.47
C PRO A 286 -17.82 13.20 7.35
N ARG A 287 -17.28 13.74 8.45
CA ARG A 287 -16.72 12.90 9.51
C ARG A 287 -17.88 12.12 10.10
N ASN A 288 -17.78 10.80 10.07
CA ASN A 288 -18.80 9.88 10.61
C ASN A 288 -18.95 9.94 12.15
N THR A 289 -18.43 11.00 12.76
CA THR A 289 -18.48 11.34 14.19
C THR A 289 -19.25 12.63 14.44
N GLU A 290 -19.53 13.41 13.40
CA GLU A 290 -20.29 14.65 13.51
C GLU A 290 -21.74 14.28 13.15
N ASP A 291 -22.65 14.39 14.14
CA ASP A 291 -24.07 14.00 14.11
C ASP A 291 -24.43 12.51 14.33
N VAL A 292 -23.85 11.87 15.36
CA VAL A 292 -24.37 10.58 15.86
C VAL A 292 -25.60 10.79 16.78
N SER A 293 -26.52 9.81 16.81
CA SER A 293 -27.70 9.90 17.69
C SER A 293 -27.32 9.91 19.18
N PRO A 294 -28.15 10.47 20.08
CA PRO A 294 -27.83 10.52 21.52
C PRO A 294 -27.52 9.16 22.15
N ALA A 295 -28.14 8.09 21.64
CA ALA A 295 -27.89 6.73 22.10
C ALA A 295 -26.50 6.22 21.68
N VAL A 296 -26.04 6.58 20.48
CA VAL A 296 -24.71 6.24 19.98
C VAL A 296 -23.65 7.08 20.70
N GLN A 297 -23.93 8.36 20.96
CA GLN A 297 -23.04 9.21 21.74
C GLN A 297 -22.81 8.64 23.16
N ALA A 298 -23.89 8.23 23.84
CA ALA A 298 -23.78 7.60 25.15
C ALA A 298 -22.95 6.30 25.15
N GLN A 299 -22.98 5.53 24.05
CA GLN A 299 -22.15 4.33 23.90
C GLN A 299 -20.67 4.67 23.71
N ILE A 300 -20.36 5.73 22.97
CA ILE A 300 -19.00 6.27 22.80
C ILE A 300 -18.48 6.73 24.15
N ASP A 301 -19.23 7.56 24.87
CA ASP A 301 -18.85 8.08 26.18
C ASP A 301 -18.62 6.95 27.20
N ALA A 302 -19.48 5.94 27.20
CA ALA A 302 -19.32 4.77 28.07
C ALA A 302 -18.07 3.94 27.72
N ALA A 303 -17.71 3.84 26.43
CA ALA A 303 -16.50 3.17 25.99
C ALA A 303 -15.24 3.95 26.37
N GLU A 304 -15.27 5.28 26.25
CA GLU A 304 -14.19 6.18 26.64
C GLU A 304 -13.98 6.17 28.16
N ALA A 305 -15.06 6.19 28.95
CA ALA A 305 -14.98 6.06 30.40
C ALA A 305 -14.35 4.73 30.84
N ARG A 306 -14.62 3.63 30.11
CA ARG A 306 -13.96 2.34 30.35
C ARG A 306 -12.46 2.38 30.02
N ARG A 307 -12.08 3.05 28.93
CA ARG A 307 -10.68 3.22 28.53
C ARG A 307 -9.90 4.10 29.52
N ALA A 308 -10.50 5.20 29.98
CA ALA A 308 -9.91 6.09 30.97
C ALA A 308 -9.63 5.35 32.29
N ARG A 309 -10.56 4.50 32.75
CA ARG A 309 -10.35 3.63 33.93
C ARG A 309 -9.22 2.62 33.76
N ALA A 310 -8.93 2.23 32.52
CA ALA A 310 -7.82 1.33 32.18
C ALA A 310 -6.49 2.08 31.93
N GLY A 311 -6.41 3.39 32.20
CA GLY A 311 -5.20 4.19 31.97
C GLY A 311 -4.91 4.46 30.49
N LEU A 312 -5.85 4.18 29.60
CA LEU A 312 -5.76 4.41 28.16
C LEU A 312 -6.47 5.74 27.85
N THR A 313 -5.79 6.86 28.04
CA THR A 313 -6.35 8.16 27.62
C THR A 313 -6.30 8.28 26.10
N PRO A 314 -7.41 8.67 25.44
CA PRO A 314 -7.38 9.01 24.04
C PRO A 314 -6.59 10.32 23.86
N ASP A 315 -5.59 10.30 22.98
CA ASP A 315 -4.98 11.52 22.47
C ASP A 315 -6.05 12.26 21.65
N PRO A 316 -6.48 13.48 22.04
CA PRO A 316 -7.54 14.20 21.33
C PRO A 316 -7.20 14.47 19.86
N LYS A 317 -5.91 14.39 19.48
CA LYS A 317 -5.46 14.52 18.09
C LYS A 317 -5.53 13.23 17.27
N LYS A 318 -5.92 12.08 17.85
CA LYS A 318 -6.04 10.81 17.11
C LYS A 318 -7.36 10.65 16.36
N ASN A 319 -8.42 11.36 16.78
CA ASN A 319 -9.73 11.31 16.11
C ASN A 319 -9.96 12.50 15.16
N ASP A 320 -9.19 13.57 15.29
CA ASP A 320 -9.05 14.62 14.28
C ASP A 320 -7.96 14.24 13.27
N LYS A 321 -8.17 13.16 12.53
CA LYS A 321 -7.41 12.90 11.29
C LYS A 321 -8.23 13.46 10.12
N PRO A 322 -7.72 14.41 9.33
CA PRO A 322 -8.44 14.99 8.20
C PRO A 322 -8.93 13.96 7.19
#